data_AF-A0A939Y9S9-F1
#
_entry.id   AF-A0A939Y9S9-F1
#
_cell.length_a   1.000
_cell.length_b   1.000
_cell.length_c   1.000
_cell.angle_alpha   90.00
_cell.angle_beta   90.00
_cell.angle_gamma   90.00
#
_symmetry.space_group_name_H-M   'P 1'
#
loop_
_entity.id
_entity.type
_entity.pdbx_description
1 polymer ?
#
loop_
_entity_poly.entity_id
_entity_poly.type
_entity_poly.pdbx_seq_one_letter_code
_entity_poly.pdbx_strand_id
1 'polypeptide(L)'
;MKKIISILLALIVTVSAAAIAVSADGLRVLGDYTDDGKVTSDDAIFLLRSVLFPESYSLSAFGDFDGNGEVGSDDAIFLLRHVLFPDSYVLKTTAPYSEGLEYYLDGVDAWITGPGTFDGEELNIPPEIDGYTVIGVDSGAFEYAAVTSVTLPAGVTTVAGSAFTGCESLVAVYLPEGIAVLEYDAFEGCGSLPSAVIPAGVTSIENSLFDDCISLASVAIHSGVTHINNWAFSGCDSLVTVTVPDGVTYINDCVFNSCDSLKSVYLPAGITGIGSWAFDMCQKLETIYFAGTRAQWERMEKGYRWDHYAGDYVAGGYKVVCADD
;
A
#
# COMPACT_ATOMS: atom_id res chain seq x y z
N MET A 1 35.26 -20.48 15.37
CA MET A 1 35.69 -20.09 16.73
C MET A 1 37.18 -19.77 16.85
N LYS A 2 38.13 -20.68 16.55
CA LYS A 2 39.58 -20.38 16.71
C LYS A 2 40.11 -19.23 15.81
N LYS A 3 39.61 -19.06 14.59
CA LYS A 3 39.96 -17.89 13.73
C LYS A 3 39.42 -16.55 14.27
N ILE A 4 38.23 -16.56 14.88
CA ILE A 4 37.61 -15.36 15.48
C ILE A 4 38.37 -14.95 16.75
N ILE A 5 38.79 -15.92 17.58
CA ILE A 5 39.60 -15.66 18.78
C ILE A 5 41.01 -15.16 18.43
N SER A 6 41.63 -15.64 17.35
CA SER A 6 42.93 -15.13 16.88
C SER A 6 42.85 -13.71 16.30
N ILE A 7 41.73 -13.31 15.70
CA ILE A 7 41.49 -11.93 15.27
C ILE A 7 41.21 -11.02 16.49
N LEU A 8 40.45 -11.52 17.48
CA LEU A 8 40.21 -10.78 18.74
C LEU A 8 41.48 -10.56 19.57
N LEU A 9 42.41 -11.54 19.63
CA LEU A 9 43.68 -11.36 20.35
C LEU A 9 44.66 -10.45 19.60
N ALA A 10 44.58 -10.39 18.26
CA ALA A 10 45.38 -9.46 17.47
C ALA A 10 44.93 -7.99 17.64
N LEU A 11 43.65 -7.77 17.96
CA LEU A 11 43.10 -6.45 18.22
C LEU A 11 43.54 -5.84 19.57
N ILE A 12 44.04 -6.65 20.51
CA ILE A 12 44.41 -6.20 21.86
C ILE A 12 45.83 -5.60 21.92
N VAL A 13 46.70 -5.81 20.92
CA VAL A 13 48.14 -5.53 21.12
C VAL A 13 48.68 -4.26 20.44
N THR A 14 47.97 -3.61 19.51
CA THR A 14 48.49 -2.36 18.92
C THR A 14 47.42 -1.35 18.53
N VAL A 15 46.76 -0.75 19.51
CA VAL A 15 46.31 0.65 19.39
C VAL A 15 46.50 1.30 20.76
N SER A 16 47.64 1.98 20.94
CA SER A 16 47.77 2.95 22.02
C SER A 16 46.86 4.13 21.69
N ALA A 17 45.96 4.42 22.63
CA ALA A 17 45.02 5.55 22.68
C ALA A 17 43.88 5.50 21.64
N ALA A 18 42.70 5.12 22.18
CA ALA A 18 41.34 5.37 21.68
C ALA A 18 40.94 4.71 20.35
N ALA A 19 40.26 3.56 20.43
CA ALA A 19 39.19 3.20 19.50
C ALA A 19 38.49 1.91 19.95
N ILE A 20 37.18 2.01 20.21
CA ILE A 20 36.18 0.92 20.24
C ILE A 20 36.36 -0.13 21.35
N ALA A 21 35.36 -0.22 22.25
CA ALA A 21 35.26 -1.27 23.26
C ALA A 21 34.03 -2.15 22.99
N VAL A 22 34.24 -3.46 22.89
CA VAL A 22 33.16 -4.44 22.81
C VAL A 22 32.93 -5.02 24.20
N SER A 23 31.73 -4.84 24.75
CA SER A 23 31.34 -5.40 26.05
C SER A 23 30.29 -6.50 25.87
N ALA A 24 30.06 -7.31 26.92
CA ALA A 24 29.04 -8.36 26.90
C ALA A 24 27.62 -7.83 26.60
N ASP A 25 27.40 -6.52 26.79
CA ASP A 25 26.10 -5.87 26.61
C ASP A 25 25.98 -5.10 25.26
N GLY A 26 26.96 -5.23 24.36
CA GLY A 26 26.94 -4.62 23.01
C GLY A 26 28.17 -3.78 22.65
N LEU A 27 28.19 -3.30 21.38
CA LEU A 27 29.26 -2.51 20.78
C LEU A 27 29.21 -1.05 21.26
N ARG A 28 30.31 -0.53 21.84
CA ARG A 28 30.43 0.89 22.20
C ARG A 28 31.56 1.54 21.42
N VAL A 29 31.21 2.54 20.61
CA VAL A 29 32.17 3.42 19.92
C VAL A 29 32.57 4.51 20.92
N LEU A 30 33.86 4.57 21.27
CA LEU A 30 34.43 5.64 22.07
C LEU A 30 35.15 6.60 21.11
N GLY A 31 34.55 7.75 20.86
CA GLY A 31 35.05 8.85 20.03
C GLY A 31 34.70 10.19 20.68
N ASP A 32 35.31 11.28 20.18
CA ASP A 32 35.13 12.62 20.77
C ASP A 32 33.66 13.04 20.65
N TYR A 33 33.09 13.47 21.78
CA TYR A 33 31.69 13.83 21.87
C TYR A 33 31.53 15.32 21.59
N THR A 34 30.45 15.71 20.92
CA THR A 34 29.96 17.09 21.05
C THR A 34 29.61 17.38 22.52
N ASP A 35 29.58 18.64 22.93
CA ASP A 35 29.31 19.02 24.34
C ASP A 35 27.94 18.51 24.87
N ASP A 36 27.04 18.03 23.99
CA ASP A 36 25.76 17.38 24.30
C ASP A 36 25.77 15.83 24.23
N GLY A 37 26.95 15.21 24.09
CA GLY A 37 27.14 13.76 24.22
C GLY A 37 26.80 12.94 22.97
N LYS A 38 26.78 13.54 21.78
CA LYS A 38 26.53 12.83 20.51
C LYS A 38 27.83 12.60 19.75
N VAL A 39 27.86 11.48 19.02
CA VAL A 39 28.93 11.14 18.06
C VAL A 39 28.51 11.68 16.70
N THR A 40 29.34 12.48 16.04
CA THR A 40 29.09 12.91 14.66
C THR A 40 29.51 11.80 13.68
N SER A 41 28.74 11.66 12.60
CA SER A 41 28.84 10.55 11.62
C SER A 41 30.21 10.40 10.98
N ASP A 42 30.95 11.49 10.85
CA ASP A 42 32.09 11.59 9.95
C ASP A 42 33.34 10.88 10.52
N ASP A 43 33.54 10.94 11.84
CA ASP A 43 34.69 10.34 12.51
C ASP A 43 34.54 8.82 12.71
N ALA A 44 33.30 8.34 12.90
CA ALA A 44 33.00 6.92 13.02
C ALA A 44 33.28 6.16 11.71
N ILE A 45 33.05 6.81 10.57
CA ILE A 45 33.28 6.26 9.22
C ILE A 45 34.78 6.26 8.88
N PHE A 46 35.53 7.30 9.26
CA PHE A 46 36.98 7.38 9.02
C PHE A 46 37.79 6.34 9.82
N LEU A 47 37.41 6.12 11.08
CA LEU A 47 38.00 5.08 11.94
C LEU A 47 37.66 3.66 11.46
N LEU A 48 36.46 3.43 10.90
CA LEU A 48 36.12 2.10 10.36
C LEU A 48 36.81 1.80 9.02
N ARG A 49 36.95 2.80 8.15
CA ARG A 49 37.65 2.67 6.84
C ARG A 49 39.12 2.30 7.01
N SER A 50 39.82 2.92 7.96
CA SER A 50 41.26 2.72 8.16
C SER A 50 41.61 1.39 8.84
N VAL A 51 40.70 0.81 9.62
CA VAL A 51 40.94 -0.43 10.37
C VAL A 51 40.52 -1.68 9.59
N LEU A 52 39.45 -1.61 8.77
CA LEU A 52 38.89 -2.80 8.13
C LEU A 52 39.38 -3.04 6.69
N PHE A 53 39.74 -2.00 5.93
CA PHE A 53 40.05 -2.15 4.49
C PHE A 53 41.21 -1.23 4.04
N PRO A 54 42.47 -1.55 4.40
CA PRO A 54 43.62 -0.75 3.99
C PRO A 54 43.98 -0.90 2.50
N GLU A 55 43.51 -1.95 1.83
CA GLU A 55 43.72 -2.18 0.40
C GLU A 55 42.45 -2.74 -0.24
N SER A 56 42.05 -2.18 -1.38
CA SER A 56 40.93 -2.55 -2.28
C SER A 56 39.55 -1.94 -1.96
N TYR A 57 39.15 -0.95 -2.78
CA TYR A 57 37.89 -0.88 -3.56
C TYR A 57 37.96 0.39 -4.44
N SER A 58 37.74 0.24 -5.76
CA SER A 58 37.47 1.38 -6.65
C SER A 58 35.96 1.48 -6.79
N LEU A 59 35.38 2.50 -6.15
CA LEU A 59 33.96 2.84 -6.33
C LEU A 59 33.81 3.72 -7.56
N SER A 60 33.25 3.15 -8.62
CA SER A 60 32.57 3.92 -9.66
C SER A 60 31.28 3.18 -9.97
N ALA A 61 30.14 3.67 -9.45
CA ALA A 61 28.84 3.70 -10.16
C ALA A 61 27.58 3.87 -9.28
N PHE A 62 27.59 3.72 -7.95
CA PHE A 62 26.32 3.64 -7.21
C PHE A 62 26.33 4.35 -5.86
N GLY A 63 25.91 5.61 -5.87
CA GLY A 63 25.62 6.46 -4.71
C GLY A 63 25.14 7.83 -5.19
N ASP A 64 24.16 8.43 -4.53
CA ASP A 64 23.83 9.84 -4.72
C ASP A 64 24.94 10.66 -4.05
N PHE A 65 26.04 10.81 -4.77
CA PHE A 65 27.09 11.71 -4.35
C PHE A 65 26.50 13.11 -4.42
N ASP A 66 26.59 13.87 -3.33
CA ASP A 66 26.49 15.31 -3.49
C ASP A 66 27.55 15.75 -4.52
N GLY A 67 27.33 16.87 -5.20
CA GLY A 67 28.19 17.31 -6.32
C GLY A 67 29.68 17.49 -5.99
N ASN A 68 30.12 17.16 -4.76
CA ASN A 68 31.49 17.21 -4.26
C ASN A 68 32.10 15.82 -4.00
N GLY A 69 31.35 14.73 -4.19
CA GLY A 69 31.84 13.36 -4.00
C GLY A 69 31.79 12.85 -2.56
N GLU A 70 30.98 13.49 -1.70
CA GLU A 70 30.73 13.04 -0.33
C GLU A 70 29.53 12.08 -0.29
N VAL A 71 29.51 11.19 0.71
CA VAL A 71 28.48 10.17 0.90
C VAL A 71 27.56 10.65 2.03
N GLY A 72 26.26 10.80 1.77
CA GLY A 72 25.29 11.23 2.77
C GLY A 72 25.18 10.25 3.95
N SER A 73 24.67 10.72 5.09
CA SER A 73 24.56 9.93 6.33
C SER A 73 23.78 8.61 6.17
N ASP A 74 22.83 8.61 5.25
CA ASP A 74 21.91 7.49 5.03
C ASP A 74 22.59 6.37 4.23
N ASP A 75 23.49 6.72 3.31
CA ASP A 75 24.30 5.80 2.50
C ASP A 75 25.47 5.18 3.28
N ALA A 76 25.99 5.89 4.29
CA ALA A 76 27.05 5.36 5.15
C ALA A 76 26.56 4.26 6.11
N ILE A 77 25.33 4.37 6.61
CA ILE A 77 24.66 3.31 7.40
C ILE A 77 24.37 2.09 6.52
N PHE A 78 24.01 2.32 5.26
CA PHE A 78 23.79 1.28 4.25
C PHE A 78 25.06 0.44 4.01
N LEU A 79 26.23 1.09 3.84
CA LEU A 79 27.53 0.41 3.68
C LEU A 79 27.99 -0.33 4.95
N LEU A 80 27.77 0.23 6.14
CA LEU A 80 28.19 -0.38 7.41
C LEU A 80 27.44 -1.68 7.73
N ARG A 81 26.13 -1.71 7.42
CA ARG A 81 25.26 -2.85 7.69
C ARG A 81 25.48 -4.00 6.69
N HIS A 82 25.77 -3.67 5.44
CA HIS A 82 26.08 -4.63 4.37
C HIS A 82 27.31 -5.50 4.66
N VAL A 83 28.33 -4.92 5.28
CA VAL A 83 29.62 -5.61 5.50
C VAL A 83 29.63 -6.43 6.78
N LEU A 84 28.89 -6.00 7.81
CA LEU A 84 28.87 -6.66 9.13
C LEU A 84 27.74 -7.67 9.29
N PHE A 85 26.63 -7.52 8.55
CA PHE A 85 25.44 -8.37 8.66
C PHE A 85 24.86 -8.76 7.29
N PRO A 86 25.63 -9.44 6.42
CA PRO A 86 25.20 -9.79 5.06
C PRO A 86 23.98 -10.71 5.02
N ASP A 87 23.72 -11.48 6.08
CA ASP A 87 22.62 -12.44 6.15
C ASP A 87 21.34 -11.86 6.79
N SER A 88 21.32 -10.58 7.21
CA SER A 88 20.19 -9.99 7.96
C SER A 88 19.65 -8.67 7.40
N TYR A 89 20.04 -8.29 6.17
CA TYR A 89 19.56 -7.06 5.56
C TYR A 89 19.26 -7.29 4.09
N VAL A 90 18.01 -7.06 3.69
CA VAL A 90 17.56 -7.24 2.31
C VAL A 90 17.85 -5.98 1.49
N LEU A 91 18.35 -6.18 0.29
CA LEU A 91 18.68 -5.16 -0.69
C LEU A 91 17.41 -4.40 -1.14
N LYS A 92 17.29 -3.11 -0.76
CA LYS A 92 16.51 -2.13 -1.53
C LYS A 92 17.30 -1.77 -2.79
N THR A 93 17.25 -2.62 -3.80
CA THR A 93 17.87 -2.36 -5.10
C THR A 93 16.87 -1.70 -6.03
N THR A 94 16.84 -0.37 -6.05
CA THR A 94 16.19 0.41 -7.11
C THR A 94 17.02 0.31 -8.40
N ALA A 95 17.10 -0.88 -8.99
CA ALA A 95 17.70 -1.06 -10.31
C ALA A 95 16.59 -0.97 -11.36
N PRO A 96 16.73 -0.17 -12.44
CA PRO A 96 15.76 -0.20 -13.51
C PRO A 96 15.81 -1.57 -14.21
N TYR A 97 14.71 -2.32 -14.12
CA TYR A 97 14.47 -3.50 -14.97
C TYR A 97 14.20 -3.07 -16.42
N SER A 98 14.06 -4.00 -17.36
CA SER A 98 14.00 -3.74 -18.82
C SER A 98 12.87 -2.81 -19.31
N GLU A 99 11.94 -2.38 -18.44
CA GLU A 99 10.90 -1.38 -18.72
C GLU A 99 11.03 -0.10 -17.88
N GLY A 100 12.09 0.04 -17.08
CA GLY A 100 12.38 1.24 -16.31
C GLY A 100 11.82 1.29 -14.89
N LEU A 101 11.02 0.31 -14.49
CA LEU A 101 10.38 0.29 -13.16
C LEU A 101 11.39 0.17 -12.01
N GLU A 102 11.08 0.87 -10.91
CA GLU A 102 11.79 0.74 -9.63
C GLU A 102 11.18 -0.41 -8.82
N TYR A 103 12.05 -1.14 -8.11
CA TYR A 103 11.63 -2.25 -7.28
C TYR A 103 12.56 -2.44 -6.06
N TYR A 104 12.18 -3.30 -5.12
CA TYR A 104 13.09 -3.93 -4.16
C TYR A 104 12.84 -5.43 -4.08
N LEU A 105 13.80 -6.14 -3.49
CA LEU A 105 13.63 -7.56 -3.16
C LEU A 105 13.36 -7.68 -1.66
N ASP A 106 12.40 -8.52 -1.26
CA ASP A 106 12.20 -9.01 0.10
C ASP A 106 12.47 -10.52 0.14
N GLY A 107 13.68 -10.91 0.54
CA GLY A 107 14.12 -12.31 0.49
C GLY A 107 14.16 -12.86 -0.93
N VAL A 108 13.09 -13.55 -1.33
CA VAL A 108 12.93 -14.19 -2.65
C VAL A 108 11.81 -13.57 -3.49
N ASP A 109 11.21 -12.49 -3.01
CA ASP A 109 10.05 -11.87 -3.63
C ASP A 109 10.38 -10.44 -4.10
N ALA A 110 9.86 -10.02 -5.25
CA ALA A 110 10.07 -8.68 -5.80
C ALA A 110 8.83 -7.79 -5.61
N TRP A 111 9.06 -6.52 -5.26
CA TRP A 111 8.03 -5.50 -5.04
C TRP A 111 8.31 -4.28 -5.91
N ILE A 112 7.33 -3.85 -6.70
CA ILE A 112 7.43 -2.63 -7.51
C ILE A 112 7.22 -1.40 -6.62
N THR A 113 8.13 -0.43 -6.65
CA THR A 113 8.08 0.77 -5.78
C THR A 113 7.86 2.08 -6.51
N GLY A 114 7.92 2.06 -7.83
CA GLY A 114 7.96 3.32 -8.57
C GLY A 114 7.90 3.09 -10.08
N PRO A 115 7.50 4.12 -10.85
CA PRO A 115 7.61 4.08 -12.30
C PRO A 115 9.09 4.08 -12.75
N GLY A 116 10.02 4.61 -11.94
CA GLY A 116 11.40 4.81 -12.34
C GLY A 116 11.50 5.62 -13.63
N THR A 117 12.01 5.01 -14.71
CA THR A 117 12.09 5.64 -16.04
C THR A 117 10.89 5.34 -16.94
N PHE A 118 9.87 4.63 -16.45
CA PHE A 118 8.63 4.38 -17.20
C PHE A 118 7.87 5.69 -17.43
N ASP A 119 7.55 5.96 -18.69
CA ASP A 119 6.77 7.14 -19.15
C ASP A 119 5.58 6.74 -20.05
N GLY A 120 5.23 5.45 -20.06
CA GLY A 120 4.15 4.91 -20.88
C GLY A 120 2.75 5.10 -20.28
N GLU A 121 1.74 4.92 -21.12
CA GLU A 121 0.33 4.92 -20.69
C GLU A 121 -0.17 3.52 -20.30
N GLU A 122 0.40 2.47 -20.90
CA GLU A 122 0.03 1.07 -20.63
C GLU A 122 1.07 0.41 -19.72
N LEU A 123 0.76 0.31 -18.43
CA LEU A 123 1.65 -0.31 -17.44
C LEU A 123 1.44 -1.82 -17.42
N ASN A 124 2.46 -2.57 -17.84
CA ASN A 124 2.47 -4.03 -17.80
C ASN A 124 3.54 -4.51 -16.80
N ILE A 125 3.13 -4.85 -15.59
CA ILE A 125 4.09 -5.30 -14.57
C ILE A 125 4.60 -6.70 -14.93
N PRO A 126 5.92 -6.92 -15.03
CA PRO A 126 6.48 -8.21 -15.42
C PRO A 126 6.27 -9.25 -14.30
N PRO A 127 6.08 -10.54 -14.64
CA PRO A 127 5.89 -11.59 -13.64
C PRO A 127 7.14 -11.88 -12.80
N GLU A 128 8.33 -11.54 -13.32
CA GLU A 128 9.61 -11.74 -12.65
C GLU A 128 10.54 -10.55 -12.93
N ILE A 129 11.35 -10.21 -11.93
CA ILE A 129 12.44 -9.23 -12.00
C ILE A 129 13.69 -9.86 -11.40
N ASP A 130 14.80 -9.86 -12.14
CA ASP A 130 16.08 -10.43 -11.74
C ASP A 130 16.01 -11.89 -11.23
N GLY A 131 15.05 -12.66 -11.78
CA GLY A 131 14.81 -14.06 -11.45
C GLY A 131 13.93 -14.28 -10.21
N TYR A 132 13.39 -13.20 -9.62
CA TYR A 132 12.45 -13.25 -8.50
C TYR A 132 11.04 -12.93 -8.97
N THR A 133 10.04 -13.65 -8.45
CA THR A 133 8.64 -13.41 -8.78
C THR A 133 8.19 -12.06 -8.23
N VAL A 134 7.47 -11.27 -9.03
CA VAL A 134 6.85 -10.03 -8.58
C VAL A 134 5.58 -10.37 -7.80
N ILE A 135 5.57 -10.06 -6.50
CA ILE A 135 4.48 -10.41 -5.59
C ILE A 135 3.60 -9.23 -5.19
N GLY A 136 4.05 -8.00 -5.45
CA GLY A 136 3.30 -6.84 -5.02
C GLY A 136 3.71 -5.52 -5.65
N VAL A 137 2.81 -4.55 -5.49
CA VAL A 137 3.02 -3.14 -5.80
C VAL A 137 3.00 -2.39 -4.47
N ASP A 138 4.09 -1.71 -4.17
CA ASP A 138 4.33 -1.05 -2.89
C ASP A 138 3.53 0.26 -2.77
N SER A 139 3.50 0.79 -1.55
CA SER A 139 2.70 1.96 -1.23
C SER A 139 3.15 3.18 -2.04
N GLY A 140 2.19 3.85 -2.67
CA GLY A 140 2.44 5.03 -3.51
C GLY A 140 3.24 4.78 -4.79
N ALA A 141 3.46 3.52 -5.19
CA ALA A 141 4.36 3.20 -6.31
C ALA A 141 3.99 3.88 -7.64
N PHE A 142 2.71 4.15 -7.88
CA PHE A 142 2.22 4.84 -9.08
C PHE A 142 1.26 5.97 -8.70
N GLU A 143 1.44 6.60 -7.53
CA GLU A 143 0.62 7.73 -7.10
C GLU A 143 0.66 8.86 -8.16
N TYR A 144 -0.52 9.31 -8.59
CA TYR A 144 -0.73 10.31 -9.64
C TYR A 144 -0.09 9.97 -11.00
N ALA A 145 0.22 8.70 -11.27
CA ALA A 145 0.75 8.28 -12.55
C ALA A 145 -0.30 8.45 -13.67
N ALA A 146 0.14 8.91 -14.84
CA ALA A 146 -0.71 9.12 -16.02
C ALA A 146 -1.00 7.82 -16.79
N VAL A 147 -1.08 6.69 -16.11
CA VAL A 147 -1.39 5.38 -16.71
C VAL A 147 -2.85 5.31 -17.13
N THR A 148 -3.11 4.75 -18.31
CA THR A 148 -4.45 4.48 -18.84
C THR A 148 -4.86 3.03 -18.63
N SER A 149 -3.89 2.11 -18.57
CA SER A 149 -4.15 0.72 -18.20
C SER A 149 -3.05 0.13 -17.32
N VAL A 150 -3.45 -0.77 -16.42
CA VAL A 150 -2.55 -1.50 -15.53
C VAL A 150 -2.83 -3.00 -15.64
N THR A 151 -1.81 -3.78 -15.97
CA THR A 151 -1.85 -5.24 -15.97
C THR A 151 -0.91 -5.79 -14.91
N LEU A 152 -1.45 -6.49 -13.91
CA LEU A 152 -0.66 -7.14 -12.86
C LEU A 152 -0.48 -8.64 -13.17
N PRO A 153 0.73 -9.21 -13.02
CA PRO A 153 1.00 -10.60 -13.33
C PRO A 153 0.46 -11.53 -12.24
N ALA A 154 0.23 -12.80 -12.58
CA ALA A 154 -0.40 -13.78 -11.69
C ALA A 154 0.30 -14.00 -10.33
N GLY A 155 1.59 -13.66 -10.21
CA GLY A 155 2.35 -13.74 -8.96
C GLY A 155 1.98 -12.66 -7.95
N VAL A 156 1.33 -11.57 -8.37
CA VAL A 156 0.96 -10.46 -7.48
C VAL A 156 -0.15 -10.90 -6.52
N THR A 157 0.15 -10.76 -5.23
CA THR A 157 -0.73 -11.07 -4.11
C THR A 157 -1.20 -9.82 -3.37
N THR A 158 -0.45 -8.71 -3.48
CA THR A 158 -0.69 -7.47 -2.71
C THR A 158 -0.59 -6.23 -3.59
N VAL A 159 -1.59 -5.34 -3.48
CA VAL A 159 -1.49 -3.95 -3.91
C VAL A 159 -1.59 -3.10 -2.65
N ALA A 160 -0.48 -2.45 -2.30
CA ALA A 160 -0.33 -1.72 -1.05
C ALA A 160 -0.97 -0.33 -1.08
N GLY A 161 -0.99 0.32 0.07
CA GLY A 161 -1.73 1.55 0.30
C GLY A 161 -1.37 2.65 -0.70
N SER A 162 -2.38 3.28 -1.29
CA SER A 162 -2.22 4.37 -2.26
C SER A 162 -1.43 4.03 -3.54
N ALA A 163 -1.22 2.74 -3.86
CA ALA A 163 -0.37 2.32 -4.98
C ALA A 163 -0.74 2.96 -6.34
N PHE A 164 -2.03 3.21 -6.60
CA PHE A 164 -2.54 3.87 -7.81
C PHE A 164 -3.45 5.07 -7.48
N THR A 165 -3.31 5.68 -6.30
CA THR A 165 -4.10 6.87 -5.94
C THR A 165 -3.90 7.97 -6.96
N GLY A 166 -4.97 8.63 -7.37
CA GLY A 166 -4.94 9.78 -8.27
C GLY A 166 -4.52 9.45 -9.70
N CYS A 167 -4.50 8.17 -10.11
CA CYS A 167 -4.35 7.79 -11.52
C CYS A 167 -5.63 8.17 -12.31
N GLU A 168 -5.87 9.47 -12.49
CA GLU A 168 -7.11 10.03 -13.06
C GLU A 168 -7.39 9.53 -14.49
N SER A 169 -6.36 9.13 -15.24
CA SER A 169 -6.46 8.63 -16.61
C SER A 169 -6.71 7.11 -16.70
N LEU A 170 -6.71 6.40 -15.56
CA LEU A 170 -6.84 4.95 -15.53
C LEU A 170 -8.23 4.50 -15.98
N VAL A 171 -8.31 3.83 -17.14
CA VAL A 171 -9.56 3.30 -17.70
C VAL A 171 -9.67 1.77 -17.56
N ALA A 172 -8.58 1.07 -17.26
CA ALA A 172 -8.59 -0.38 -17.11
C ALA A 172 -7.53 -0.87 -16.10
N VAL A 173 -7.97 -1.66 -15.12
CA VAL A 173 -7.07 -2.38 -14.21
C VAL A 173 -7.39 -3.88 -14.25
N TYR A 174 -6.37 -4.68 -14.53
CA TYR A 174 -6.46 -6.14 -14.59
C TYR A 174 -5.78 -6.75 -13.37
N LEU A 175 -6.59 -7.04 -12.35
CA LEU A 175 -6.17 -7.68 -11.11
C LEU A 175 -6.16 -9.22 -11.26
N PRO A 176 -5.07 -9.93 -10.95
CA PRO A 176 -5.03 -11.39 -11.00
C PRO A 176 -5.86 -12.01 -9.87
N GLU A 177 -6.33 -13.23 -10.09
CA GLU A 177 -7.14 -13.98 -9.10
C GLU A 177 -6.39 -14.23 -7.78
N GLY A 178 -5.05 -14.22 -7.82
CA GLY A 178 -4.17 -14.45 -6.67
C GLY A 178 -4.06 -13.30 -5.68
N ILE A 179 -4.64 -12.13 -5.97
CA ILE A 179 -4.65 -11.02 -5.01
C ILE A 179 -5.41 -11.43 -3.74
N ALA A 180 -4.72 -11.31 -2.62
CA ALA A 180 -5.26 -11.50 -1.28
C ALA A 180 -5.51 -10.16 -0.57
N VAL A 181 -4.73 -9.12 -0.91
CA VAL A 181 -4.75 -7.83 -0.22
C VAL A 181 -4.79 -6.68 -1.22
N LEU A 182 -5.81 -5.83 -1.06
CA LEU A 182 -5.90 -4.48 -1.62
C LEU A 182 -5.97 -3.53 -0.42
N GLU A 183 -4.93 -2.76 -0.18
CA GLU A 183 -4.87 -1.87 0.98
C GLU A 183 -5.61 -0.54 0.76
N TYR A 184 -5.64 0.30 1.79
CA TYR A 184 -6.35 1.58 1.81
C TYR A 184 -5.93 2.47 0.64
N ASP A 185 -6.88 3.23 0.10
CA ASP A 185 -6.69 4.27 -0.93
C ASP A 185 -6.10 3.76 -2.26
N ALA A 186 -5.88 2.45 -2.45
CA ALA A 186 -5.06 1.93 -3.55
C ALA A 186 -5.54 2.36 -4.95
N PHE A 187 -6.83 2.66 -5.13
CA PHE A 187 -7.40 3.22 -6.36
C PHE A 187 -8.21 4.51 -6.11
N GLU A 188 -8.01 5.19 -4.98
CA GLU A 188 -8.65 6.49 -4.70
C GLU A 188 -8.39 7.46 -5.85
N GLY A 189 -9.38 8.23 -6.27
CA GLY A 189 -9.24 9.25 -7.32
C GLY A 189 -8.93 8.70 -8.72
N CYS A 190 -9.10 7.40 -8.97
CA CYS A 190 -9.04 6.81 -10.32
C CYS A 190 -10.28 7.23 -11.15
N GLY A 191 -10.39 8.52 -11.43
CA GLY A 191 -11.62 9.17 -11.90
C GLY A 191 -12.14 8.70 -13.27
N SER A 192 -11.31 8.06 -14.09
CA SER A 192 -11.71 7.50 -15.39
C SER A 192 -12.07 6.01 -15.36
N LEU A 193 -11.95 5.33 -14.22
CA LEU A 193 -12.16 3.87 -14.14
C LEU A 193 -13.66 3.55 -14.23
N PRO A 194 -14.14 2.86 -15.29
CA PRO A 194 -15.57 2.63 -15.49
C PRO A 194 -16.11 1.44 -14.69
N SER A 195 -15.24 0.49 -14.35
CA SER A 195 -15.60 -0.74 -13.65
C SER A 195 -14.43 -1.32 -12.88
N ALA A 196 -14.71 -1.96 -11.75
CA ALA A 196 -13.73 -2.68 -10.95
C ALA A 196 -14.21 -4.11 -10.62
N VAL A 197 -13.27 -5.02 -10.43
CA VAL A 197 -13.53 -6.39 -9.99
C VAL A 197 -12.72 -6.63 -8.72
N ILE A 198 -13.39 -7.00 -7.63
CA ILE A 198 -12.73 -7.41 -6.39
C ILE A 198 -12.33 -8.89 -6.53
N PRO A 199 -11.03 -9.22 -6.50
CA PRO A 199 -10.56 -10.60 -6.65
C PRO A 199 -11.10 -11.53 -5.56
N ALA A 200 -11.23 -12.82 -5.87
CA ALA A 200 -11.88 -13.78 -4.97
C ALA A 200 -11.13 -14.01 -3.65
N GLY A 201 -9.81 -13.77 -3.64
CA GLY A 201 -8.96 -13.87 -2.44
C GLY A 201 -9.09 -12.69 -1.47
N VAL A 202 -9.70 -11.58 -1.89
CA VAL A 202 -9.89 -10.38 -1.06
C VAL A 202 -11.07 -10.56 -0.12
N THR A 203 -10.83 -10.45 1.18
CA THR A 203 -11.86 -10.62 2.23
C THR A 203 -12.39 -9.31 2.81
N SER A 204 -11.70 -8.20 2.55
CA SER A 204 -12.00 -6.87 3.06
C SER A 204 -11.80 -5.84 1.95
N ILE A 205 -12.79 -4.97 1.74
CA ILE A 205 -12.63 -3.76 0.93
C ILE A 205 -12.21 -2.66 1.90
N GLU A 206 -10.95 -2.22 1.78
CA GLU A 206 -10.33 -1.29 2.73
C GLU A 206 -10.83 0.16 2.62
N ASN A 207 -10.41 0.99 3.57
CA ASN A 207 -10.80 2.40 3.61
C ASN A 207 -10.47 3.09 2.28
N SER A 208 -11.42 3.87 1.77
CA SER A 208 -11.26 4.70 0.57
C SER A 208 -10.72 3.98 -0.68
N LEU A 209 -10.83 2.64 -0.76
CA LEU A 209 -10.20 1.85 -1.84
C LEU A 209 -10.56 2.37 -3.24
N PHE A 210 -11.80 2.78 -3.46
CA PHE A 210 -12.29 3.42 -4.69
C PHE A 210 -12.95 4.78 -4.42
N ASP A 211 -12.52 5.50 -3.38
CA ASP A 211 -13.03 6.85 -3.10
C ASP A 211 -12.77 7.77 -4.30
N ASP A 212 -13.70 8.67 -4.60
CA ASP A 212 -13.66 9.60 -5.75
C ASP A 212 -13.38 8.94 -7.13
N CYS A 213 -13.69 7.65 -7.29
CA CYS A 213 -13.74 7.00 -8.60
C CYS A 213 -15.02 7.41 -9.37
N ILE A 214 -15.10 8.68 -9.77
CA ILE A 214 -16.33 9.32 -10.29
C ILE A 214 -16.96 8.60 -11.50
N SER A 215 -16.18 7.91 -12.33
CA SER A 215 -16.66 7.16 -13.50
C SER A 215 -17.05 5.72 -13.18
N LEU A 216 -16.84 5.23 -11.95
CA LEU A 216 -17.06 3.84 -11.56
C LEU A 216 -18.56 3.51 -11.60
N ALA A 217 -19.01 2.93 -12.69
CA ALA A 217 -20.42 2.61 -12.91
C ALA A 217 -20.83 1.24 -12.36
N SER A 218 -19.86 0.35 -12.19
CA SER A 218 -20.08 -1.01 -11.69
C SER A 218 -18.89 -1.55 -10.91
N VAL A 219 -19.19 -2.27 -9.83
CA VAL A 219 -18.19 -3.04 -9.07
C VAL A 219 -18.69 -4.47 -8.90
N ALA A 220 -17.86 -5.44 -9.29
CA ALA A 220 -18.12 -6.85 -9.02
C ALA A 220 -17.46 -7.25 -7.70
N ILE A 221 -18.27 -7.39 -6.64
CA ILE A 221 -17.80 -7.79 -5.32
C ILE A 221 -18.01 -9.29 -5.14
N HIS A 222 -16.93 -10.04 -4.87
CA HIS A 222 -17.01 -11.47 -4.64
C HIS A 222 -17.69 -11.82 -3.30
N SER A 223 -18.37 -12.97 -3.26
CA SER A 223 -19.11 -13.46 -2.09
C SER A 223 -18.27 -13.69 -0.82
N GLY A 224 -16.95 -13.81 -0.97
CA GLY A 224 -16.00 -14.00 0.14
C GLY A 224 -15.68 -12.73 0.93
N VAL A 225 -16.10 -11.55 0.46
CA VAL A 225 -15.91 -10.30 1.18
C VAL A 225 -16.81 -10.25 2.41
N THR A 226 -16.21 -9.90 3.55
CA THR A 226 -16.87 -9.85 4.87
C THR A 226 -16.90 -8.45 5.48
N HIS A 227 -16.08 -7.53 4.96
CA HIS A 227 -15.97 -6.16 5.45
C HIS A 227 -15.90 -5.19 4.26
N ILE A 228 -16.62 -4.07 4.38
CA ILE A 228 -16.52 -2.91 3.48
C ILE A 228 -16.27 -1.71 4.39
N ASN A 229 -15.07 -1.17 4.37
CA ASN A 229 -14.60 -0.15 5.31
C ASN A 229 -14.98 1.26 4.88
N ASN A 230 -14.61 2.26 5.69
CA ASN A 230 -15.13 3.61 5.55
C ASN A 230 -14.75 4.21 4.19
N TRP A 231 -15.63 5.01 3.58
CA TRP A 231 -15.39 5.69 2.29
C TRP A 231 -15.05 4.79 1.09
N ALA A 232 -15.14 3.46 1.21
CA ALA A 232 -14.68 2.52 0.18
C ALA A 232 -15.18 2.80 -1.25
N PHE A 233 -16.39 3.36 -1.40
CA PHE A 233 -16.99 3.79 -2.66
C PHE A 233 -17.58 5.20 -2.55
N SER A 234 -17.05 6.04 -1.67
CA SER A 234 -17.45 7.44 -1.57
C SER A 234 -17.13 8.17 -2.89
N GLY A 235 -17.94 9.15 -3.29
CA GLY A 235 -17.73 9.92 -4.52
C GLY A 235 -17.83 9.12 -5.83
N CYS A 236 -18.28 7.86 -5.81
CA CYS A 236 -18.52 7.05 -7.00
C CYS A 236 -19.80 7.49 -7.74
N ASP A 237 -19.79 8.71 -8.30
CA ASP A 237 -20.94 9.40 -8.89
C ASP A 237 -21.68 8.63 -9.98
N SER A 238 -20.98 7.75 -10.69
CA SER A 238 -21.54 6.94 -11.78
C SER A 238 -22.10 5.59 -11.32
N LEU A 239 -21.87 5.17 -10.06
CA LEU A 239 -22.27 3.86 -9.57
C LEU A 239 -23.79 3.75 -9.54
N VAL A 240 -24.35 2.84 -10.33
CA VAL A 240 -25.82 2.74 -10.49
C VAL A 240 -26.44 1.76 -9.51
N THR A 241 -25.73 0.67 -9.22
CA THR A 241 -26.20 -0.38 -8.34
C THR A 241 -25.05 -1.06 -7.62
N VAL A 242 -25.31 -1.51 -6.40
CA VAL A 242 -24.36 -2.31 -5.63
C VAL A 242 -25.08 -3.48 -4.96
N THR A 243 -24.43 -4.65 -4.98
CA THR A 243 -24.86 -5.82 -4.23
C THR A 243 -23.86 -6.07 -3.12
N VAL A 244 -24.30 -5.95 -1.88
CA VAL A 244 -23.48 -6.21 -0.70
C VAL A 244 -23.46 -7.73 -0.45
N PRO A 245 -22.26 -8.36 -0.34
CA PRO A 245 -22.15 -9.80 -0.12
C PRO A 245 -22.75 -10.28 1.20
N ASP A 246 -23.27 -11.51 1.22
CA ASP A 246 -23.91 -12.13 2.40
C ASP A 246 -23.04 -12.17 3.66
N GLY A 247 -21.71 -12.18 3.51
CA GLY A 247 -20.76 -12.18 4.62
C GLY A 247 -20.62 -10.83 5.34
N VAL A 248 -21.09 -9.74 4.74
CA VAL A 248 -21.00 -8.39 5.31
C VAL A 248 -22.10 -8.20 6.35
N THR A 249 -21.71 -7.77 7.55
CA THR A 249 -22.63 -7.60 8.70
C THR A 249 -22.87 -6.14 9.07
N TYR A 250 -22.08 -5.21 8.53
CA TYR A 250 -22.17 -3.78 8.80
C TYR A 250 -21.74 -2.99 7.57
N ILE A 251 -22.50 -1.96 7.20
CA ILE A 251 -22.06 -0.94 6.23
C ILE A 251 -21.39 0.16 7.03
N ASN A 252 -20.10 0.38 6.86
CA ASN A 252 -19.34 1.37 7.62
C ASN A 252 -19.69 2.83 7.25
N ASP A 253 -19.02 3.78 7.88
CA ASP A 253 -19.29 5.21 7.68
C ASP A 253 -18.92 5.64 6.25
N CYS A 254 -19.77 6.47 5.65
CA CYS A 254 -19.56 7.07 4.33
C CYS A 254 -19.32 6.10 3.16
N VAL A 255 -19.59 4.78 3.28
CA VAL A 255 -19.24 3.78 2.26
C VAL A 255 -19.71 4.15 0.85
N PHE A 256 -20.94 4.66 0.70
CA PHE A 256 -21.52 5.11 -0.56
C PHE A 256 -21.89 6.60 -0.50
N ASN A 257 -21.17 7.38 0.31
CA ASN A 257 -21.41 8.83 0.38
C ASN A 257 -21.28 9.45 -1.02
N SER A 258 -22.20 10.35 -1.36
CA SER A 258 -22.19 11.08 -2.63
C SER A 258 -22.21 10.20 -3.88
N CYS A 259 -22.71 8.96 -3.80
CA CYS A 259 -22.98 8.15 -5.00
C CYS A 259 -24.24 8.64 -5.73
N ASP A 260 -24.15 9.77 -6.43
CA ASP A 260 -25.27 10.53 -6.99
C ASP A 260 -26.11 9.77 -8.04
N SER A 261 -25.56 8.73 -8.68
CA SER A 261 -26.30 7.89 -9.64
C SER A 261 -26.79 6.57 -9.06
N LEU A 262 -26.54 6.31 -7.78
CA LEU A 262 -26.94 5.06 -7.13
C LEU A 262 -28.45 4.99 -7.04
N LYS A 263 -29.04 4.01 -7.74
CA LYS A 263 -30.49 3.80 -7.79
C LYS A 263 -30.95 2.65 -6.93
N SER A 264 -30.14 1.60 -6.82
CA SER A 264 -30.54 0.36 -6.17
C SER A 264 -29.40 -0.28 -5.38
N VAL A 265 -29.67 -0.55 -4.11
CA VAL A 265 -28.76 -1.22 -3.18
C VAL A 265 -29.37 -2.53 -2.75
N TYR A 266 -28.62 -3.63 -2.83
CA TYR A 266 -29.04 -4.93 -2.33
C TYR A 266 -28.24 -5.26 -1.06
N LEU A 267 -28.94 -5.33 0.07
CA LEU A 267 -28.38 -5.61 1.38
C LEU A 267 -28.76 -7.04 1.82
N PRO A 268 -27.80 -7.83 2.34
CA PRO A 268 -28.08 -9.18 2.79
C PRO A 268 -28.84 -9.18 4.11
N ALA A 269 -29.49 -10.31 4.43
CA ALA A 269 -30.30 -10.45 5.64
C ALA A 269 -29.46 -10.37 6.93
N GLY A 270 -28.15 -10.57 6.82
CA GLY A 270 -27.18 -10.54 7.92
C GLY A 270 -26.70 -9.14 8.32
N ILE A 271 -27.06 -8.08 7.60
CA ILE A 271 -26.71 -6.71 8.01
C ILE A 271 -27.37 -6.38 9.35
N THR A 272 -26.55 -5.88 10.28
CA THR A 272 -26.96 -5.50 11.63
C THR A 272 -26.92 -3.99 11.86
N GLY A 273 -26.15 -3.25 11.06
CA GLY A 273 -26.08 -1.80 11.15
C GLY A 273 -25.58 -1.12 9.88
N ILE A 274 -25.88 0.17 9.80
CA ILE A 274 -25.46 1.10 8.75
C ILE A 274 -24.84 2.31 9.42
N GLY A 275 -23.63 2.66 9.01
CA GLY A 275 -22.81 3.74 9.55
C GLY A 275 -23.36 5.13 9.23
N SER A 276 -22.72 6.12 9.82
CA SER A 276 -23.03 7.52 9.61
C SER A 276 -22.71 7.92 8.16
N TRP A 277 -23.59 8.72 7.56
CA TRP A 277 -23.47 9.19 6.16
C TRP A 277 -23.29 8.10 5.09
N ALA A 278 -23.56 6.82 5.38
CA ALA A 278 -23.29 5.69 4.49
C ALA A 278 -23.90 5.83 3.09
N PHE A 279 -25.08 6.43 2.99
CA PHE A 279 -25.81 6.77 1.76
C PHE A 279 -26.17 8.26 1.70
N ASP A 280 -25.47 9.12 2.46
CA ASP A 280 -25.67 10.57 2.38
C ASP A 280 -25.36 11.05 0.95
N MET A 281 -26.13 12.02 0.45
CA MET A 281 -26.06 12.51 -0.93
C MET A 281 -26.28 11.44 -2.02
N CYS A 282 -26.85 10.27 -1.72
CA CYS A 282 -27.34 9.35 -2.77
C CYS A 282 -28.66 9.86 -3.38
N GLN A 283 -28.64 11.02 -4.04
CA GLN A 283 -29.84 11.80 -4.38
C GLN A 283 -30.81 11.07 -5.33
N LYS A 284 -30.30 10.15 -6.16
CA LYS A 284 -31.10 9.35 -7.10
C LYS A 284 -31.46 7.96 -6.56
N LEU A 285 -31.25 7.68 -5.27
CA LEU A 285 -31.60 6.39 -4.69
C LEU A 285 -33.10 6.14 -4.81
N GLU A 286 -33.48 5.07 -5.51
CA GLU A 286 -34.87 4.71 -5.73
C GLU A 286 -35.30 3.60 -4.76
N THR A 287 -34.44 2.61 -4.51
CA THR A 287 -34.80 1.44 -3.71
C THR A 287 -33.62 0.82 -2.97
N ILE A 288 -33.84 0.49 -1.69
CA ILE A 288 -33.01 -0.47 -0.95
C ILE A 288 -33.76 -1.80 -0.90
N TYR A 289 -33.17 -2.84 -1.44
CA TYR A 289 -33.65 -4.21 -1.32
C TYR A 289 -32.92 -4.85 -0.14
N PHE A 290 -33.65 -5.17 0.93
CA PHE A 290 -33.11 -5.82 2.11
C PHE A 290 -33.61 -7.26 2.16
N ALA A 291 -32.70 -8.24 2.13
CA ALA A 291 -33.07 -9.65 2.14
C ALA A 291 -33.60 -10.15 3.50
N GLY A 292 -33.57 -9.31 4.54
CA GLY A 292 -34.20 -9.59 5.83
C GLY A 292 -35.67 -9.12 5.90
N THR A 293 -36.29 -9.35 7.05
CA THR A 293 -37.67 -8.93 7.35
C THR A 293 -37.78 -7.44 7.67
N ARG A 294 -38.97 -6.86 7.51
CA ARG A 294 -39.28 -5.48 7.93
C ARG A 294 -38.92 -5.24 9.39
N ALA A 295 -39.19 -6.21 10.25
CA ALA A 295 -38.88 -6.12 11.68
C ALA A 295 -37.37 -6.10 11.96
N GLN A 296 -36.55 -6.75 11.13
CA GLN A 296 -35.09 -6.64 11.20
C GLN A 296 -34.64 -5.25 10.72
N TRP A 297 -35.19 -4.75 9.61
CA TRP A 297 -34.87 -3.42 9.09
C TRP A 297 -35.14 -2.31 10.11
N GLU A 298 -36.29 -2.35 10.79
CA GLU A 298 -36.68 -1.33 11.77
C GLU A 298 -35.79 -1.33 13.02
N ARG A 299 -35.25 -2.49 13.42
CA ARG A 299 -34.36 -2.62 14.59
C ARG A 299 -32.89 -2.42 14.28
N MET A 300 -32.51 -2.47 13.01
CA MET A 300 -31.13 -2.30 12.55
C MET A 300 -30.56 -0.95 12.99
N GLU A 301 -29.33 -0.95 13.49
CA GLU A 301 -28.60 0.27 13.86
C GLU A 301 -28.40 1.17 12.63
N LYS A 302 -28.64 2.46 12.80
CA LYS A 302 -28.50 3.46 11.74
C LYS A 302 -27.77 4.67 12.32
N GLY A 303 -26.61 4.96 11.75
CA GLY A 303 -25.73 6.05 12.15
C GLY A 303 -26.32 7.43 11.89
N TYR A 304 -25.58 8.45 12.30
CA TYR A 304 -26.00 9.83 12.12
C TYR A 304 -26.09 10.15 10.62
N ARG A 305 -27.26 10.63 10.18
CA ARG A 305 -27.50 11.03 8.77
C ARG A 305 -27.11 9.94 7.76
N TRP A 306 -27.27 8.68 8.12
CA TRP A 306 -26.91 7.52 7.28
C TRP A 306 -27.52 7.57 5.87
N ASP A 307 -28.66 8.24 5.68
CA ASP A 307 -29.40 8.40 4.41
C ASP A 307 -29.76 9.85 4.08
N HIS A 308 -29.01 10.83 4.61
CA HIS A 308 -29.37 12.23 4.43
C HIS A 308 -29.29 12.65 2.95
N TYR A 309 -30.35 13.30 2.45
CA TYR A 309 -30.59 13.59 1.02
C TYR A 309 -30.74 12.36 0.10
N ALA A 310 -30.75 11.13 0.63
CA ALA A 310 -30.94 9.95 -0.19
C ALA A 310 -32.34 9.95 -0.83
N GLY A 311 -32.39 9.78 -2.14
CA GLY A 311 -33.65 9.76 -2.90
C GLY A 311 -34.38 11.10 -2.98
N ASP A 312 -33.73 12.23 -2.65
CA ASP A 312 -34.33 13.57 -2.75
C ASP A 312 -34.82 13.92 -4.16
N TYR A 313 -34.24 13.29 -5.20
CA TYR A 313 -34.67 13.46 -6.60
C TYR A 313 -35.69 12.42 -7.05
N VAL A 314 -36.14 11.54 -6.15
CA VAL A 314 -37.16 10.53 -6.41
C VAL A 314 -38.49 11.01 -5.84
N ALA A 315 -39.53 11.04 -6.68
CA ALA A 315 -40.85 11.48 -6.26
C ALA A 315 -41.40 10.57 -5.15
N GLY A 316 -41.52 11.10 -3.93
CA GLY A 316 -41.96 10.36 -2.75
C GLY A 316 -40.82 9.76 -1.91
N GLY A 317 -39.56 10.04 -2.25
CA GLY A 317 -38.38 9.48 -1.59
C GLY A 317 -38.07 8.05 -2.05
N TYR A 318 -36.97 7.49 -1.55
CA TYR A 318 -36.62 6.10 -1.80
C TYR A 318 -37.52 5.15 -0.99
N LYS A 319 -37.65 3.90 -1.46
CA LYS A 319 -38.36 2.85 -0.73
C LYS A 319 -37.40 1.77 -0.22
N VAL A 320 -37.82 1.07 0.83
CA VAL A 320 -37.13 -0.14 1.30
C VAL A 320 -38.06 -1.32 1.05
N VAL A 321 -37.58 -2.33 0.33
CA VAL A 321 -38.29 -3.60 0.07
C VAL A 321 -37.64 -4.68 0.92
N CYS A 322 -38.39 -5.25 1.85
CA CYS A 322 -37.97 -6.36 2.70
C CYS A 322 -38.45 -7.70 2.13
N ALA A 323 -37.89 -8.81 2.61
CA ALA A 323 -38.24 -10.15 2.13
C ALA A 323 -39.69 -10.59 2.44
N ASP A 324 -40.35 -9.90 3.37
CA ASP A 324 -41.71 -10.18 3.84
C ASP A 324 -42.77 -9.13 3.39
N ASP A 325 -42.40 -8.20 2.51
CA ASP A 325 -43.36 -7.29 1.83
C ASP A 325 -44.06 -7.98 0.65
#